data_AF-A0A1M5TVX8-F1
#
_entry.id   AF-A0A1M5TVX8-F1
#
_cell.length_a   1.000
_cell.length_b   1.000
_cell.length_c   1.000
_cell.angle_alpha   90.00
_cell.angle_beta   90.00
_cell.angle_gamma   90.00
#
_symmetry.space_group_name_H-M   'P 1'
#
loop_
_entity.id
_entity.type
_entity.pdbx_description
1 polymer ?
#
loop_
_entity_poly.entity_id
_entity_poly.type
_entity_poly.pdbx_seq_one_letter_code
_entity_poly.pdbx_strand_id
1 'polypeptide(L)'
;MTTQNKPRKTKYKSKGIDLMPYLYGIGVLAFLFLLYILYRMYITERRLIPLSAFALIAGAIYEAKYIVKDWQKLIMTALGSFALSFIAFIPGKREGNYNFEMHIQIWPYFFLVILIIAVIGFNKDKIIPKLTEGITLLQSIAIIYWVIDFGFLKTKNVFLLFLMFIGLIFSGFSIFHAFTKTELTRTNRLILSIWSTIVIFLLAAENIFKTISYNVTNTYDLASGLYSNLPFFLLGVSSFYIVQNFVMLISFLPRKGAFFNKVYYKELKELKNDHIERYSFEQVHISNSMFCIIFTSIIFYLNYYYKVVPKHIAIWFVFFIFQLISNFFDYQKIETNE
;
A
#
# COMPACT_ATOMS: atom_id res chain seq x y z
N MET A 1 27.79 17.19 -65.30
CA MET A 1 27.01 16.38 -64.34
C MET A 1 27.83 15.15 -63.98
N THR A 2 28.39 15.12 -62.78
CA THR A 2 29.09 13.95 -62.22
C THR A 2 28.65 13.82 -60.77
N THR A 3 27.70 12.92 -60.53
CA THR A 3 27.16 12.60 -59.21
C THR A 3 28.19 11.77 -58.44
N GLN A 4 28.94 12.42 -57.54
CA GLN A 4 29.77 11.73 -56.57
C GLN A 4 28.89 10.99 -55.56
N ASN A 5 28.97 9.66 -55.57
CA ASN A 5 28.34 8.78 -54.59
C ASN A 5 28.95 9.00 -53.20
N LYS A 6 28.19 9.58 -52.27
CA LYS A 6 28.54 9.63 -50.85
C LYS A 6 28.61 8.20 -50.27
N PRO A 7 29.66 7.85 -49.50
CA PRO A 7 29.74 6.54 -48.86
C PRO A 7 28.61 6.39 -47.81
N ARG A 8 27.87 5.29 -47.90
CA ARG A 8 26.85 4.90 -46.91
C ARG A 8 27.53 4.69 -45.56
N LYS A 9 27.18 5.52 -44.57
CA LYS A 9 27.56 5.31 -43.16
C LYS A 9 27.03 3.96 -42.69
N THR A 10 27.93 3.01 -42.44
CA THR A 10 27.63 1.75 -41.76
C THR A 10 27.22 2.06 -40.31
N LYS A 11 25.95 1.81 -39.97
CA LYS A 11 25.49 1.82 -38.57
C LYS A 11 26.27 0.74 -37.80
N TYR A 12 27.11 1.15 -36.86
CA TYR A 12 27.65 0.25 -35.85
C TYR A 12 26.47 -0.36 -35.06
N LYS A 13 26.19 -1.65 -35.27
CA LYS A 13 25.37 -2.43 -34.32
C LYS A 13 26.17 -2.50 -33.03
N SER A 14 25.70 -1.87 -31.95
CA SER A 14 26.27 -2.14 -30.63
C SER A 14 26.15 -3.65 -30.38
N LYS A 15 27.27 -4.34 -30.18
CA LYS A 15 27.25 -5.70 -29.64
C LYS A 15 26.54 -5.62 -28.28
N GLY A 16 25.26 -6.01 -28.24
CA GLY A 16 24.57 -6.22 -26.99
C GLY A 16 25.34 -7.29 -26.23
N ILE A 17 25.78 -6.98 -25.02
CA ILE A 17 26.33 -7.99 -24.12
C ILE A 17 25.20 -8.98 -23.88
N ASP A 18 25.44 -10.26 -24.16
CA ASP A 18 24.49 -11.31 -23.82
C ASP A 18 24.42 -11.42 -22.29
N LEU A 19 23.30 -10.98 -21.72
CA LEU A 19 23.09 -10.89 -20.27
C LEU A 19 22.70 -12.25 -19.67
N MET A 20 22.35 -13.25 -20.49
CA MET A 20 21.86 -14.55 -20.02
C MET A 20 22.85 -15.30 -19.12
N PRO A 21 24.17 -15.39 -19.44
CA PRO A 21 25.12 -16.09 -18.58
C PRO A 21 25.24 -15.47 -17.18
N TYR A 22 25.16 -14.14 -17.10
CA TYR A 22 25.21 -13.42 -15.82
C TYR A 22 23.94 -13.66 -14.98
N LEU A 23 22.77 -13.70 -15.62
CA LEU A 23 21.51 -14.02 -14.94
C LEU A 23 21.52 -15.45 -14.37
N TYR A 24 22.03 -16.42 -15.12
CA TYR A 24 22.21 -17.79 -14.62
C TYR A 24 23.17 -17.84 -13.43
N GLY A 25 24.31 -17.15 -13.51
CA GLY A 25 25.27 -17.08 -12.42
C GLY A 25 24.67 -16.48 -11.13
N ILE A 26 23.94 -15.38 -11.25
CA ILE A 26 23.23 -14.75 -10.12
C ILE A 26 22.19 -15.71 -9.54
N GLY A 27 21.44 -16.42 -10.39
CA GLY A 27 20.43 -17.38 -9.96
C GLY A 27 21.01 -18.55 -9.16
N VAL A 28 22.12 -19.14 -9.62
CA VAL A 28 22.80 -20.23 -8.90
C VAL A 28 23.33 -19.74 -7.56
N LEU A 29 23.96 -18.56 -7.52
CA LEU A 29 24.50 -18.00 -6.28
C LEU A 29 23.38 -17.69 -5.26
N ALA A 30 22.28 -17.08 -5.72
CA ALA A 30 21.10 -16.82 -4.89
C ALA A 30 20.50 -18.12 -4.33
N PHE A 31 20.44 -19.19 -5.14
CA PHE A 31 19.93 -20.48 -4.70
C PHE A 31 20.84 -21.15 -3.65
N LEU A 32 22.16 -21.17 -3.86
CA LEU A 32 23.11 -21.69 -2.87
C LEU A 32 23.03 -20.90 -1.55
N PHE A 33 22.89 -19.58 -1.65
CA PHE A 33 22.76 -18.73 -0.48
C PHE A 33 21.44 -18.96 0.27
N LEU A 34 20.33 -19.20 -0.45
CA LEU A 34 19.06 -19.60 0.13
C LEU A 34 19.18 -20.93 0.90
N LEU A 35 19.85 -21.94 0.33
CA LEU A 35 20.10 -23.21 1.02
C LEU A 35 20.88 -23.01 2.32
N TYR A 36 21.89 -22.13 2.31
CA TYR A 36 22.65 -21.79 3.51
C TYR A 36 21.79 -21.11 4.58
N ILE A 37 20.92 -20.17 4.20
CA ILE A 37 19.96 -19.53 5.11
C ILE A 37 19.03 -20.59 5.73
N LEU A 38 18.47 -21.49 4.92
CA LEU A 38 17.59 -22.56 5.40
C LEU A 38 18.31 -23.51 6.36
N TYR A 39 19.56 -23.88 6.06
CA TYR A 39 20.40 -24.67 6.96
C TYR A 39 20.63 -23.98 8.31
N ARG A 40 20.94 -22.68 8.29
CA ARG A 40 21.12 -21.88 9.51
C ARG A 40 19.82 -21.75 10.31
N MET A 41 18.69 -21.56 9.64
CA MET A 41 17.37 -21.56 10.28
C MET A 41 17.04 -22.91 10.93
N TYR A 42 17.44 -24.03 10.31
CA TYR A 42 17.18 -25.37 10.84
C TYR A 42 17.98 -25.68 12.11
N ILE A 43 19.24 -25.24 12.18
CA ILE A 43 20.11 -25.48 13.36
C ILE A 43 19.75 -24.57 14.53
N THR A 44 19.18 -23.40 14.26
CA THR A 44 18.82 -22.45 15.32
C THR A 44 17.54 -22.91 16.02
N GLU A 45 17.58 -23.12 17.33
CA GLU A 45 16.38 -23.49 18.11
C GLU A 45 15.28 -22.41 18.10
N ARG A 46 15.65 -21.17 17.74
CA ARG A 46 14.74 -20.02 17.65
C ARG A 46 14.08 -19.95 16.28
N ARG A 47 12.78 -19.65 16.26
CA ARG A 47 12.07 -19.24 15.05
C ARG A 47 12.58 -17.87 14.59
N LEU A 48 13.53 -17.86 13.66
CA LEU A 48 14.12 -16.63 13.11
C LEU A 48 13.14 -15.84 12.24
N ILE A 49 12.21 -16.51 11.55
CA ILE A 49 11.19 -15.83 10.74
C ILE A 49 9.82 -16.10 11.38
N PRO A 50 9.12 -15.07 11.91
CA PRO A 50 7.82 -15.27 12.52
C PRO A 50 6.75 -15.53 11.47
N LEU A 51 5.69 -16.27 11.84
CA LEU A 51 4.56 -16.56 10.97
C LEU A 51 3.88 -15.29 10.43
N SER A 52 3.93 -14.21 11.22
CA SER A 52 3.42 -12.89 10.86
C SER A 52 4.12 -12.28 9.64
N ALA A 53 5.41 -12.57 9.41
CA ALA A 53 6.12 -12.13 8.21
C ALA A 53 5.56 -12.80 6.95
N PHE A 54 5.20 -14.09 7.04
CA PHE A 54 4.53 -14.79 5.94
C PHE A 54 3.12 -14.25 5.68
N ALA A 55 2.35 -13.96 6.74
CA ALA A 55 1.03 -13.34 6.59
C ALA A 55 1.12 -11.96 5.93
N LEU A 56 2.08 -11.14 6.32
CA LEU A 56 2.37 -9.83 5.71
C LEU A 56 2.72 -9.97 4.22
N ILE A 57 3.62 -10.89 3.87
CA ILE A 57 3.99 -11.17 2.47
C ILE A 57 2.79 -11.68 1.68
N ALA A 58 1.98 -12.57 2.25
CA ALA A 58 0.78 -13.09 1.59
C ALA A 58 -0.22 -11.98 1.27
N GLY A 59 -0.46 -11.05 2.20
CA GLY A 59 -1.29 -9.87 1.96
C GLY A 59 -0.74 -8.96 0.86
N ALA A 60 0.58 -8.73 0.85
CA ALA A 60 1.22 -7.95 -0.21
C ALA A 60 1.15 -8.63 -1.59
N ILE A 61 1.35 -9.95 -1.66
CA ILE A 61 1.23 -10.71 -2.91
C ILE A 61 -0.21 -10.69 -3.43
N TYR A 62 -1.19 -10.83 -2.53
CA TYR A 62 -2.61 -10.71 -2.86
C TYR A 62 -2.91 -9.39 -3.56
N GLU A 63 -2.48 -8.28 -2.97
CA GLU A 63 -2.71 -6.95 -3.54
C GLU A 63 -1.89 -6.72 -4.82
N ALA A 64 -0.63 -7.16 -4.85
CA ALA A 64 0.20 -7.08 -6.04
C ALA A 64 -0.42 -7.84 -7.22
N LYS A 65 -1.06 -9.00 -6.98
CA LYS A 65 -1.79 -9.74 -8.00
C LYS A 65 -2.98 -8.96 -8.53
N TYR A 66 -3.75 -8.32 -7.64
CA TYR A 66 -4.87 -7.47 -8.04
C TYR A 66 -4.41 -6.33 -8.97
N ILE A 67 -3.31 -5.66 -8.61
CA ILE A 67 -2.72 -4.56 -9.38
C ILE A 67 -2.17 -5.02 -10.74
N VAL A 68 -1.34 -6.07 -10.75
CA VAL A 68 -0.62 -6.51 -11.95
C VAL A 68 -1.55 -7.25 -12.92
N LYS A 69 -2.59 -7.94 -12.40
CA LYS A 69 -3.53 -8.84 -13.10
C LYS A 69 -2.90 -10.05 -13.77
N ASP A 70 -1.62 -10.01 -14.14
CA ASP A 70 -0.87 -11.07 -14.82
C ASP A 70 0.07 -11.80 -13.83
N TRP A 71 -0.12 -13.14 -13.71
CA TRP A 71 0.70 -13.97 -12.81
C TRP A 71 2.16 -14.07 -13.25
N GLN A 72 2.43 -14.13 -14.55
CA GLN A 72 3.78 -14.27 -15.06
C GLN A 72 4.59 -13.02 -14.74
N LYS A 73 4.01 -11.84 -14.97
CA LYS A 73 4.65 -10.56 -14.62
C LYS A 73 4.87 -10.42 -13.11
N LEU A 74 3.90 -10.82 -12.30
CA LEU A 74 4.03 -10.78 -10.85
C LEU A 74 5.16 -11.71 -10.37
N ILE A 75 5.21 -12.95 -10.85
CA ILE A 75 6.25 -13.92 -10.48
C ILE A 75 7.63 -13.39 -10.88
N MET A 76 7.79 -12.83 -12.08
CA MET A 76 9.06 -12.23 -12.50
C MET A 76 9.46 -11.05 -11.62
N THR A 77 8.50 -10.19 -11.26
CA THR A 77 8.74 -9.05 -10.35
C THR A 77 9.13 -9.54 -8.96
N ALA A 78 8.46 -10.58 -8.45
CA ALA A 78 8.75 -11.19 -7.16
C ALA A 78 10.13 -11.86 -7.14
N LEU A 79 10.50 -12.60 -8.19
CA LEU A 79 11.83 -13.22 -8.31
C LEU A 79 12.94 -12.16 -8.36
N GLY A 80 12.74 -11.08 -9.15
CA GLY A 80 13.68 -9.96 -9.17
C GLY A 80 13.80 -9.28 -7.79
N SER A 81 12.67 -9.07 -7.11
CA SER A 81 12.64 -8.48 -5.76
C SER A 81 13.29 -9.39 -4.72
N PHE A 82 13.14 -10.70 -4.87
CA PHE A 82 13.77 -11.72 -4.03
C PHE A 82 15.28 -11.78 -4.23
N ALA A 83 15.77 -11.69 -5.47
CA ALA A 83 17.20 -11.60 -5.74
C ALA A 83 17.80 -10.31 -5.14
N LEU A 84 17.12 -9.18 -5.30
CA LEU A 84 17.56 -7.90 -4.75
C LEU A 84 17.48 -7.84 -3.22
N SER A 85 16.58 -8.60 -2.59
CA SER A 85 16.43 -8.59 -1.13
C SER A 85 17.64 -9.17 -0.39
N PHE A 86 18.50 -9.92 -1.07
CA PHE A 86 19.77 -10.38 -0.49
C PHE A 86 20.74 -9.23 -0.14
N ILE A 87 20.50 -8.01 -0.63
CA ILE A 87 21.17 -6.78 -0.13
C ILE A 87 21.00 -6.63 1.39
N ALA A 88 19.92 -7.18 1.97
CA ALA A 88 19.70 -7.19 3.41
C ALA A 88 20.81 -7.87 4.21
N PHE A 89 21.62 -8.74 3.60
CA PHE A 89 22.73 -9.45 4.27
C PHE A 89 24.06 -8.71 4.23
N ILE A 90 24.12 -7.53 3.59
CA ILE A 90 25.32 -6.68 3.61
C ILE A 90 25.52 -6.13 5.03
N PRO A 91 26.74 -6.24 5.60
CA PRO A 91 27.01 -5.78 6.96
C PRO A 91 26.78 -4.27 7.11
N GLY A 92 26.19 -3.88 8.24
CA GLY A 92 25.93 -2.47 8.53
C GLY A 92 27.20 -1.71 8.85
N LYS A 93 27.28 -0.42 8.48
CA LYS A 93 28.45 0.45 8.80
C LYS A 93 28.76 0.58 10.29
N ARG A 94 27.78 0.29 11.16
CA ARG A 94 27.88 0.39 12.62
C ARG A 94 27.87 -0.98 13.30
N GLU A 95 27.92 -2.06 12.52
CA GLU A 95 27.89 -3.42 13.04
C GLU A 95 29.32 -3.86 13.37
N GLY A 96 29.63 -3.92 14.66
CA GLY A 96 30.96 -4.35 15.12
C GLY A 96 31.21 -5.83 14.86
N ASN A 97 30.23 -6.69 15.21
CA ASN A 97 30.24 -8.12 14.92
C ASN A 97 29.01 -8.46 14.08
N TYR A 98 29.23 -9.12 12.94
CA TYR A 98 28.15 -9.48 12.02
C TYR A 98 27.16 -10.47 12.66
N ASN A 99 25.89 -10.06 12.75
CA ASN A 99 24.82 -10.86 13.33
C ASN A 99 23.93 -11.45 12.21
N PHE A 100 24.32 -12.63 11.72
CA PHE A 100 23.59 -13.30 10.64
C PHE A 100 22.12 -13.60 10.98
N GLU A 101 21.80 -13.92 12.24
CA GLU A 101 20.41 -14.18 12.67
C GLU A 101 19.53 -12.93 12.55
N MET A 102 20.07 -11.76 12.88
CA MET A 102 19.38 -10.49 12.70
C MET A 102 19.12 -10.18 11.22
N HIS A 103 20.08 -10.47 10.35
CA HIS A 103 19.88 -10.33 8.90
C HIS A 103 18.80 -11.29 8.37
N ILE A 104 18.75 -12.55 8.84
CA ILE A 104 17.66 -13.48 8.52
C ILE A 104 16.30 -12.94 8.97
N GLN A 105 16.21 -12.39 10.18
CA GLN A 105 14.97 -11.83 10.72
C GLN A 105 14.44 -10.65 9.89
N ILE A 106 15.33 -9.79 9.41
CA ILE A 106 14.98 -8.56 8.68
C ILE A 106 14.74 -8.82 7.18
N TRP A 107 15.32 -9.88 6.62
CA TRP A 107 15.30 -10.19 5.19
C TRP A 107 13.88 -10.26 4.56
N PRO A 108 12.87 -10.92 5.17
CA PRO A 108 11.50 -10.94 4.65
C PRO A 108 10.89 -9.54 4.48
N TYR A 109 11.20 -8.61 5.39
CA TYR A 109 10.72 -7.24 5.33
C TYR A 109 11.42 -6.44 4.23
N PHE A 110 12.72 -6.67 4.01
CA PHE A 110 13.45 -6.09 2.86
C PHE A 110 12.87 -6.57 1.53
N PHE A 111 12.60 -7.87 1.42
CA PHE A 111 11.92 -8.43 0.25
C PHE A 111 10.59 -7.73 -0.02
N LEU A 112 9.77 -7.56 1.02
CA LEU A 112 8.48 -6.88 0.90
C LEU A 112 8.61 -5.43 0.44
N VAL A 113 9.54 -4.66 1.00
CA VAL A 113 9.78 -3.26 0.60
C VAL A 113 10.20 -3.18 -0.87
N ILE A 114 11.12 -4.03 -1.31
CA ILE A 114 11.59 -4.05 -2.70
C ILE A 114 10.45 -4.46 -3.64
N LEU A 115 9.66 -5.48 -3.26
CA LEU A 115 8.50 -5.93 -4.01
C LEU A 115 7.49 -4.79 -4.23
N ILE A 116 7.17 -4.05 -3.17
CA ILE A 116 6.25 -2.92 -3.24
C ILE A 116 6.79 -1.84 -4.17
N ILE A 117 8.06 -1.45 -4.01
CA ILE A 117 8.71 -0.45 -4.87
C ILE A 117 8.71 -0.90 -6.34
N ALA A 118 9.03 -2.17 -6.61
CA ALA A 118 9.08 -2.70 -7.96
C ALA A 118 7.70 -2.70 -8.63
N VAL A 119 6.68 -3.21 -7.93
CA VAL A 119 5.30 -3.22 -8.44
C VAL A 119 4.78 -1.81 -8.67
N ILE A 120 5.02 -0.87 -7.74
CA ILE A 120 4.71 0.57 -7.89
C ILE A 120 5.43 1.18 -9.09
N GLY A 121 6.73 0.91 -9.23
CA GLY A 121 7.56 1.44 -10.31
C GLY A 121 7.12 0.97 -11.69
N PHE A 122 6.74 -0.30 -11.85
CA PHE A 122 6.35 -0.88 -13.13
C PHE A 122 4.88 -0.68 -13.50
N ASN A 123 4.01 -0.32 -12.55
CA ASN A 123 2.57 -0.21 -12.78
C ASN A 123 2.00 1.14 -12.30
N LYS A 124 2.78 2.22 -12.38
CA LYS A 124 2.39 3.57 -11.89
C LYS A 124 0.97 3.97 -12.29
N ASP A 125 0.58 3.74 -13.54
CA ASP A 125 -0.72 4.14 -14.08
C ASP A 125 -1.89 3.28 -13.56
N LYS A 126 -1.62 2.03 -13.16
CA LYS A 126 -2.63 1.10 -12.64
C LYS A 126 -2.80 1.19 -11.13
N ILE A 127 -1.79 1.75 -10.47
CA ILE A 127 -1.72 1.76 -9.01
C ILE A 127 -2.39 2.98 -8.44
N ILE A 128 -2.60 4.08 -9.18
CA ILE A 128 -3.46 5.20 -8.76
C ILE A 128 -4.89 4.67 -8.65
N PRO A 129 -5.36 4.26 -7.45
CA PRO A 129 -6.70 3.71 -7.36
C PRO A 129 -7.64 4.88 -7.58
N LYS A 130 -8.53 4.72 -8.56
CA LYS A 130 -9.55 5.74 -8.83
C LYS A 130 -10.34 5.95 -7.55
N LEU A 131 -10.19 7.13 -6.95
CA LEU A 131 -10.94 7.51 -5.76
C LEU A 131 -12.37 7.81 -6.20
N THR A 132 -13.34 7.14 -5.60
CA THR A 132 -14.75 7.45 -5.79
C THR A 132 -15.31 8.09 -4.52
N GLU A 133 -16.46 8.75 -4.65
CA GLU A 133 -17.22 9.25 -3.51
C GLU A 133 -17.48 8.17 -2.46
N GLY A 134 -17.72 6.93 -2.92
CA GLY A 134 -17.90 5.77 -2.05
C GLY A 134 -16.67 5.41 -1.22
N ILE A 135 -15.47 5.48 -1.79
CA ILE A 135 -14.22 5.23 -1.05
C ILE A 135 -13.98 6.36 -0.03
N THR A 136 -14.22 7.61 -0.40
CA THR A 136 -14.07 8.73 0.56
C THR A 136 -15.13 8.70 1.65
N LEU A 137 -16.34 8.23 1.35
CA LEU A 137 -17.41 7.99 2.33
C LEU A 137 -16.99 6.90 3.31
N LEU A 138 -16.50 5.77 2.82
CA LEU A 138 -15.98 4.65 3.62
C LEU A 138 -14.89 5.13 4.60
N GLN A 139 -13.93 5.92 4.10
CA GLN A 139 -12.87 6.52 4.91
C GLN A 139 -13.42 7.52 5.94
N SER A 140 -14.43 8.30 5.58
CA SER A 140 -15.05 9.29 6.46
C SER A 140 -15.78 8.63 7.62
N ILE A 141 -16.48 7.52 7.37
CA ILE A 141 -17.14 6.73 8.42
C ILE A 141 -16.10 6.05 9.31
N ALA A 142 -15.00 5.56 8.75
CA ALA A 142 -13.88 5.01 9.53
C ALA A 142 -13.25 6.07 10.46
N ILE A 143 -13.12 7.32 10.01
CA ILE A 143 -12.67 8.43 10.86
C ILE A 143 -13.68 8.72 11.97
N ILE A 144 -14.99 8.73 11.67
CA ILE A 144 -16.03 8.92 12.71
C ILE A 144 -15.92 7.81 13.78
N TYR A 145 -15.81 6.55 13.35
CA TYR A 145 -15.60 5.42 14.26
C TYR A 145 -14.33 5.59 15.09
N TRP A 146 -13.22 5.98 14.45
CA TRP A 146 -11.95 6.23 15.12
C TRP A 146 -12.04 7.31 16.19
N VAL A 147 -12.71 8.43 15.90
CA VAL A 147 -12.93 9.57 16.81
C VAL A 147 -13.80 9.17 18.00
N ILE A 148 -14.86 8.40 17.76
CA ILE A 148 -15.75 7.88 18.83
C ILE A 148 -14.96 6.96 19.76
N ASP A 149 -14.23 5.99 19.22
CA ASP A 149 -13.47 5.01 20.00
C ASP A 149 -12.30 5.66 20.77
N PHE A 150 -11.66 6.69 20.19
CA PHE A 150 -10.65 7.49 20.89
C PHE A 150 -11.22 8.20 22.13
N GLY A 151 -12.54 8.39 22.19
CA GLY A 151 -13.20 9.07 23.30
C GLY A 151 -13.21 10.59 23.12
N PHE A 152 -13.68 11.06 21.96
CA PHE A 152 -13.83 12.50 21.65
C PHE A 152 -14.38 13.34 22.81
N LEU A 153 -15.42 12.85 23.50
CA LEU A 153 -16.07 13.54 24.62
C LEU A 153 -15.32 13.42 25.96
N LYS A 154 -14.32 12.53 26.04
CA LYS A 154 -13.60 12.20 27.28
C LYS A 154 -12.16 12.72 27.28
N THR A 155 -11.58 13.02 26.11
CA THR A 155 -10.21 13.51 26.03
C THR A 155 -10.08 14.93 26.57
N LYS A 156 -9.03 15.18 27.35
CA LYS A 156 -8.67 16.53 27.84
C LYS A 156 -7.65 17.23 26.95
N ASN A 157 -7.10 16.54 25.95
CA ASN A 157 -6.08 17.10 25.09
C ASN A 157 -6.71 17.99 24.01
N VAL A 158 -6.60 19.32 24.19
CA VAL A 158 -7.17 20.33 23.29
C VAL A 158 -6.65 20.21 21.86
N PHE A 159 -5.35 19.96 21.68
CA PHE A 159 -4.76 19.80 20.35
C PHE A 159 -5.37 18.60 19.62
N LEU A 160 -5.53 17.48 20.33
CA LEU A 160 -6.13 16.29 19.76
C LEU A 160 -7.63 16.48 19.48
N LEU A 161 -8.35 17.17 20.36
CA LEU A 161 -9.75 17.56 20.15
C LEU A 161 -9.91 18.40 18.87
N PHE A 162 -9.02 19.37 18.65
CA PHE A 162 -8.99 20.18 17.43
C PHE A 162 -8.77 19.34 16.17
N LEU A 163 -7.81 18.41 16.19
CA LEU A 163 -7.58 17.50 15.06
C LEU A 163 -8.79 16.59 14.77
N MET A 164 -9.43 16.04 15.81
CA MET A 164 -10.63 15.24 15.65
C MET A 164 -11.79 16.05 15.06
N PHE A 165 -11.95 17.31 15.50
CA PHE A 165 -12.98 18.21 14.97
C PHE A 165 -12.76 18.53 13.48
N ILE A 166 -11.52 18.82 13.08
CA ILE A 166 -11.17 18.97 11.66
C ILE A 166 -11.54 17.70 10.87
N GLY A 167 -11.20 16.53 11.42
CA GLY A 167 -11.53 15.26 10.78
C GLY A 167 -13.03 15.05 10.58
N LEU A 168 -13.84 15.41 11.57
CA LEU A 168 -15.31 15.35 11.46
C LEU A 168 -15.87 16.33 10.42
N ILE A 169 -15.30 17.54 10.29
CA ILE A 169 -15.70 18.50 9.25
C ILE A 169 -15.46 17.91 7.85
N PHE A 170 -14.26 17.37 7.60
CA PHE A 170 -13.96 16.78 6.28
C PHE A 170 -14.76 15.50 6.02
N SER A 171 -15.03 14.70 7.06
CA SER A 171 -15.97 13.58 6.94
C SER A 171 -17.37 14.05 6.54
N GLY A 172 -17.86 15.13 7.15
CA GLY A 172 -19.14 15.76 6.78
C GLY A 172 -19.14 16.25 5.33
N PHE A 173 -18.05 16.88 4.88
CA PHE A 173 -17.89 17.32 3.49
C PHE A 173 -17.92 16.14 2.49
N SER A 174 -17.26 15.03 2.82
CA SER A 174 -17.30 13.82 1.98
C SER A 174 -18.68 13.18 1.97
N ILE A 175 -19.39 13.13 3.10
CA ILE A 175 -20.76 12.60 3.17
C ILE A 175 -21.69 13.46 2.32
N PHE A 176 -21.59 14.79 2.43
CA PHE A 176 -22.37 15.71 1.61
C PHE A 176 -22.18 15.40 0.12
N HIS A 177 -20.94 15.31 -0.37
CA HIS A 177 -20.69 15.00 -1.78
C HIS A 177 -21.17 13.60 -2.21
N ALA A 178 -21.15 12.61 -1.32
CA ALA A 178 -21.63 11.26 -1.64
C ALA A 178 -23.16 11.13 -1.79
N PHE A 179 -23.93 12.11 -1.29
CA PHE A 179 -25.40 12.12 -1.35
C PHE A 179 -25.96 13.20 -2.28
N THR A 180 -25.26 14.33 -2.38
CA THR A 180 -25.67 15.42 -3.24
C THR A 180 -25.00 15.20 -4.59
N LYS A 181 -25.79 14.97 -5.65
CA LYS A 181 -25.31 14.87 -7.04
C LYS A 181 -24.69 16.17 -7.58
N THR A 182 -24.28 17.09 -6.71
CA THR A 182 -23.50 18.28 -7.04
C THR A 182 -22.25 17.88 -7.81
N GLU A 183 -22.08 18.47 -8.99
CA GLU A 183 -20.93 18.21 -9.84
C GLU A 183 -19.61 18.48 -9.09
N LEU A 184 -18.71 17.51 -9.20
CA LEU A 184 -17.40 17.57 -8.58
C LEU A 184 -16.49 18.53 -9.35
N THR A 185 -16.43 19.77 -8.90
CA THR A 185 -15.45 20.74 -9.41
C THR A 185 -14.01 20.25 -9.19
N ARG A 186 -13.06 20.75 -10.00
CA ARG A 186 -11.63 20.42 -9.85
C ARG A 186 -11.12 20.72 -8.43
N THR A 187 -11.60 21.78 -7.79
CA THR A 187 -11.23 22.14 -6.43
C THR A 187 -11.74 21.13 -5.42
N ASN A 188 -13.01 20.72 -5.51
CA ASN A 188 -13.59 19.74 -4.60
C ASN A 188 -12.88 18.38 -4.72
N ARG A 189 -12.54 17.95 -5.94
CA ARG A 189 -11.76 16.74 -6.17
C ARG A 189 -10.38 16.80 -5.56
N LEU A 190 -9.69 17.93 -5.71
CA LEU A 190 -8.38 18.13 -5.09
C LEU A 190 -8.48 18.04 -3.56
N ILE A 191 -9.46 18.71 -2.96
CA ILE A 191 -9.69 18.69 -1.50
C ILE A 191 -9.98 17.25 -1.03
N LEU A 192 -10.90 16.54 -1.67
CA LEU A 192 -11.27 15.17 -1.30
C LEU A 192 -10.11 14.18 -1.49
N SER A 193 -9.32 14.35 -2.55
CA SER A 193 -8.14 13.52 -2.83
C SER A 193 -7.02 13.73 -1.80
N ILE A 194 -6.72 14.99 -1.45
CA ILE A 194 -5.75 15.31 -0.39
C ILE A 194 -6.25 14.78 0.96
N TRP A 195 -7.53 15.02 1.29
CA TRP A 195 -8.15 14.53 2.50
C TRP A 195 -8.05 13.00 2.61
N SER A 196 -8.43 12.27 1.55
CA SER A 196 -8.30 10.82 1.47
C SER A 196 -6.88 10.34 1.74
N THR A 197 -5.90 11.03 1.15
CA THR A 197 -4.49 10.70 1.30
C THR A 197 -4.01 10.88 2.75
N ILE A 198 -4.43 11.97 3.41
CA ILE A 198 -4.17 12.23 4.83
C ILE A 198 -4.83 11.15 5.72
N VAL A 199 -6.11 10.83 5.48
CA VAL A 199 -6.85 9.83 6.26
C VAL A 199 -6.19 8.46 6.15
N ILE A 200 -5.87 8.00 4.94
CA ILE A 200 -5.18 6.72 4.75
C ILE A 200 -3.83 6.72 5.45
N PHE A 201 -3.06 7.81 5.36
CA PHE A 201 -1.78 7.90 6.05
C PHE A 201 -1.93 7.81 7.59
N LEU A 202 -2.90 8.50 8.18
CA LEU A 202 -3.16 8.46 9.62
C LEU A 202 -3.57 7.06 10.09
N LEU A 203 -4.55 6.45 9.41
CA LEU A 203 -5.03 5.09 9.72
C LEU A 203 -3.94 4.04 9.51
N ALA A 204 -3.05 4.26 8.53
CA ALA A 204 -1.91 3.40 8.24
C ALA A 204 -0.83 3.50 9.32
N ALA A 205 -0.47 4.72 9.73
CA ALA A 205 0.52 4.94 10.76
C ALA A 205 0.10 4.27 12.08
N GLU A 206 -1.17 4.42 12.47
CA GLU A 206 -1.70 3.72 13.64
C GLU A 206 -1.68 2.20 13.46
N ASN A 207 -2.12 1.69 12.31
CA ASN A 207 -2.15 0.25 12.05
C ASN A 207 -0.76 -0.37 12.09
N ILE A 208 0.24 0.25 11.45
CA ILE A 208 1.64 -0.18 11.50
C ILE A 208 2.13 -0.20 12.95
N PHE A 209 1.95 0.91 13.67
CA PHE A 209 2.44 1.03 15.04
C PHE A 209 1.80 -0.01 15.98
N LYS A 210 0.48 -0.18 15.90
CA LYS A 210 -0.27 -1.13 16.73
C LYS A 210 -0.01 -2.58 16.35
N THR A 211 0.11 -2.89 15.06
CA THR A 211 0.40 -4.26 14.58
C THR A 211 1.81 -4.69 14.98
N ILE A 212 2.81 -3.80 14.87
CA ILE A 212 4.18 -4.10 15.32
C ILE A 212 4.23 -4.25 16.85
N SER A 213 3.47 -3.45 17.58
CA SER A 213 3.38 -3.52 19.05
C SER A 213 2.54 -4.71 19.53
N TYR A 214 1.83 -5.39 18.63
CA TYR A 214 1.02 -6.55 18.98
C TYR A 214 1.97 -7.74 19.24
N ASN A 215 2.13 -8.10 20.52
CA ASN A 215 2.96 -9.24 20.89
C ASN A 215 2.41 -10.50 20.22
N VAL A 216 3.19 -11.07 19.29
CA VAL A 216 2.94 -12.38 18.72
C VAL A 216 3.22 -13.41 19.79
N THR A 217 2.25 -13.67 20.67
CA THR A 217 2.29 -14.86 21.52
C THR A 217 2.20 -16.07 20.59
N ASN A 218 3.24 -16.90 20.57
CA ASN A 218 3.23 -18.20 19.90
C ASN A 218 2.21 -19.11 20.60
N THR A 219 0.94 -18.98 20.24
CA THR A 219 -0.10 -19.90 20.66
C THR A 219 -0.16 -21.07 19.69
N TYR A 220 -0.29 -22.28 20.23
CA TYR A 220 -0.32 -23.53 19.46
C TYR A 220 -1.67 -23.79 18.78
N ASP A 221 -2.70 -23.03 19.11
CA ASP A 221 -4.05 -23.16 18.54
C ASP A 221 -4.18 -22.42 17.19
N LEU A 222 -4.70 -23.10 16.18
CA LEU A 222 -4.87 -22.56 14.82
C LEU A 222 -5.77 -21.31 14.81
N ALA A 223 -6.85 -21.29 15.59
CA ALA A 223 -7.76 -20.15 15.63
C ALA A 223 -7.08 -18.91 16.24
N SER A 224 -6.35 -19.09 17.34
CA SER A 224 -5.51 -18.04 17.91
C SER A 224 -4.36 -17.60 16.98
N GLY A 225 -3.81 -18.53 16.19
CA GLY A 225 -2.80 -18.27 15.17
C GLY A 225 -3.34 -17.43 14.00
N LEU A 226 -4.55 -17.72 13.52
CA LEU A 226 -5.20 -16.91 12.48
C LEU A 226 -5.54 -15.50 13.01
N TYR A 227 -6.07 -15.41 14.23
CA TYR A 227 -6.41 -14.12 14.85
C TYR A 227 -5.19 -13.21 15.01
N SER A 228 -4.05 -13.77 15.46
CA SER A 228 -2.81 -13.01 15.67
C SER A 228 -2.10 -12.61 14.36
N ASN A 229 -2.33 -13.34 13.26
CA ASN A 229 -1.69 -13.05 11.96
C ASN A 229 -2.57 -12.22 11.01
N LEU A 230 -3.88 -12.17 11.22
CA LEU A 230 -4.80 -11.34 10.44
C LEU A 230 -4.36 -9.85 10.34
N PRO A 231 -3.90 -9.18 11.41
CA PRO A 231 -3.45 -7.79 11.33
C PRO A 231 -2.27 -7.61 10.38
N PHE A 232 -1.34 -8.57 10.37
CA PHE A 232 -0.20 -8.57 9.46
C PHE A 232 -0.63 -8.80 8.01
N PHE A 233 -1.56 -9.73 7.77
CA PHE A 233 -2.13 -9.91 6.43
C PHE A 233 -2.79 -8.62 5.92
N LEU A 234 -3.65 -7.99 6.73
CA LEU A 234 -4.30 -6.72 6.37
C LEU A 234 -3.29 -5.59 6.16
N LEU A 235 -2.22 -5.55 6.95
CA LEU A 235 -1.12 -4.61 6.74
C LEU A 235 -0.41 -4.85 5.39
N GLY A 236 -0.24 -6.12 5.00
CA GLY A 236 0.31 -6.51 3.71
C GLY A 236 -0.56 -6.02 2.55
N VAL A 237 -1.88 -6.27 2.61
CA VAL A 237 -2.85 -5.80 1.62
C VAL A 237 -2.83 -4.27 1.50
N SER A 238 -2.82 -3.58 2.64
CA SER A 238 -2.85 -2.12 2.65
C SER A 238 -1.53 -1.45 2.26
N SER A 239 -0.40 -2.16 2.32
CA SER A 239 0.94 -1.60 2.15
C SER A 239 1.14 -0.81 0.85
N PHE A 240 0.58 -1.26 -0.27
CA PHE A 240 0.64 -0.56 -1.56
C PHE A 240 -0.03 0.82 -1.50
N TYR A 241 -1.25 0.85 -0.97
CA TYR A 241 -2.00 2.09 -0.77
C TYR A 241 -1.26 3.02 0.20
N ILE A 242 -0.68 2.50 1.27
CA ILE A 242 0.07 3.28 2.25
C ILE A 242 1.27 3.95 1.57
N VAL A 243 2.12 3.18 0.89
CA VAL A 243 3.33 3.69 0.24
C VAL A 243 2.99 4.72 -0.81
N GLN A 244 1.95 4.47 -1.61
CA GLN A 244 1.54 5.41 -2.63
C GLN A 244 1.01 6.73 -2.05
N ASN A 245 0.08 6.67 -1.08
CA ASN A 245 -0.45 7.89 -0.46
C ASN A 245 0.67 8.67 0.26
N PHE A 246 1.65 7.97 0.85
CA PHE A 246 2.85 8.58 1.40
C PHE A 246 3.69 9.31 0.35
N VAL A 247 3.93 8.68 -0.82
CA VAL A 247 4.65 9.31 -1.94
C VAL A 247 3.92 10.56 -2.44
N MET A 248 2.59 10.52 -2.53
CA MET A 248 1.80 11.70 -2.93
C MET A 248 1.92 12.85 -1.90
N LEU A 249 1.85 12.55 -0.59
CA LEU A 249 2.00 13.56 0.46
C LEU A 249 3.39 14.19 0.48
N ILE A 250 4.45 13.37 0.45
CA ILE A 250 5.82 13.89 0.54
C ILE A 250 6.21 14.69 -0.71
N SER A 251 5.56 14.45 -1.85
CA SER A 251 5.77 15.19 -3.09
C SER A 251 5.31 16.64 -3.02
N PHE A 252 4.51 17.03 -2.03
CA PHE A 252 4.22 18.45 -1.76
C PHE A 252 5.41 19.20 -1.16
N LEU A 253 6.40 18.50 -0.60
CA LEU A 253 7.59 19.13 -0.03
C LEU A 253 8.64 19.40 -1.12
N PRO A 254 9.26 20.60 -1.13
CA PRO A 254 10.30 20.92 -2.10
C PRO A 254 11.52 20.02 -1.92
N ARG A 255 12.09 19.55 -3.04
CA ARG A 255 13.35 18.81 -3.04
C ARG A 255 14.52 19.71 -2.65
N LYS A 256 15.57 19.13 -2.07
CA LYS A 256 16.82 19.85 -1.76
C LYS A 256 17.34 20.58 -3.01
N GLY A 257 17.56 21.89 -2.91
CA GLY A 257 18.03 22.72 -4.02
C GLY A 257 16.94 23.23 -4.98
N ALA A 258 15.68 22.85 -4.77
CA ALA A 258 14.54 23.29 -5.58
C ALA A 258 13.52 24.14 -4.79
N PHE A 259 13.94 24.74 -3.67
CA PHE A 259 13.05 25.46 -2.76
C PHE A 259 12.38 26.66 -3.45
N PHE A 260 11.07 26.55 -3.69
CA PHE A 260 10.22 27.58 -4.30
C PHE A 260 10.73 28.15 -5.64
N ASN A 261 11.38 27.33 -6.46
CA ASN A 261 11.78 27.73 -7.81
C ASN A 261 10.72 27.35 -8.87
N LYS A 262 10.95 27.73 -10.14
CA LYS A 262 10.04 27.42 -11.26
C LYS A 262 9.82 25.91 -11.44
N VAL A 263 10.82 25.08 -11.15
CA VAL A 263 10.73 23.62 -11.24
C VAL A 263 9.74 23.10 -10.19
N TYR A 264 9.88 23.55 -8.93
CA TYR A 264 8.95 23.19 -7.85
C TYR A 264 7.50 23.56 -8.19
N TYR A 265 7.23 24.77 -8.70
CA TYR A 265 5.86 25.14 -9.06
C TYR A 265 5.30 24.34 -10.25
N LYS A 266 6.16 23.88 -11.16
CA LYS A 266 5.76 22.96 -12.24
C LYS A 266 5.41 21.58 -11.67
N GLU A 267 6.28 20.99 -10.86
CA GLU A 267 6.04 19.71 -10.19
C GLU A 267 4.79 19.75 -9.29
N LEU A 268 4.59 20.84 -8.56
CA LEU A 268 3.39 21.04 -7.73
C LEU A 268 2.11 21.11 -8.57
N LYS A 269 2.17 21.71 -9.77
CA LYS A 269 1.03 21.74 -10.69
C LYS A 269 0.72 20.33 -11.23
N GLU A 270 1.74 19.55 -11.56
CA GLU A 270 1.60 18.16 -11.98
C GLU A 270 1.01 17.31 -10.85
N LEU A 271 1.54 17.41 -9.62
CA LEU A 271 1.00 16.72 -8.45
C LEU A 271 -0.47 17.06 -8.15
N LYS A 272 -0.85 18.33 -8.29
CA LYS A 272 -2.26 18.74 -8.15
C LYS A 272 -3.14 18.11 -9.22
N ASN A 273 -2.64 18.00 -10.47
CA ASN A 273 -3.37 17.32 -11.53
C ASN A 273 -3.49 15.82 -11.23
N ASP A 274 -2.43 15.15 -10.76
CA ASP A 274 -2.48 13.74 -10.36
C ASP A 274 -3.55 13.50 -9.28
N HIS A 275 -3.61 14.38 -8.27
CA HIS A 275 -4.65 14.32 -7.23
C HIS A 275 -6.06 14.51 -7.80
N ILE A 276 -6.24 15.44 -8.74
CA ILE A 276 -7.53 15.67 -9.39
C ILE A 276 -7.90 14.44 -10.21
N GLU A 277 -7.04 14.01 -11.14
CA GLU A 277 -7.26 12.92 -12.11
C GLU A 277 -7.54 11.59 -11.44
N ARG A 278 -6.91 11.31 -10.28
CA ARG A 278 -7.21 10.15 -9.46
C ARG A 278 -8.66 10.08 -9.00
N TYR A 279 -9.31 11.21 -8.75
CA TYR A 279 -10.71 11.23 -8.32
C TYR A 279 -11.64 11.04 -9.51
N SER A 280 -12.56 10.08 -9.44
CA SER A 280 -13.48 9.74 -10.54
C SER A 280 -14.34 10.94 -10.94
N PHE A 281 -14.62 11.06 -12.24
CA PHE A 281 -15.63 11.97 -12.76
C PHE A 281 -17.05 11.40 -12.61
N GLU A 282 -17.16 10.07 -12.55
CA GLU A 282 -18.43 9.38 -12.37
C GLU A 282 -18.82 9.40 -10.90
N GLN A 283 -20.03 9.90 -10.64
CA GLN A 283 -20.64 9.90 -9.31
C GLN A 283 -21.14 8.52 -8.94
N VAL A 284 -21.04 8.18 -7.66
CA VAL A 284 -21.53 6.89 -7.17
C VAL A 284 -23.05 6.97 -7.02
N HIS A 285 -23.76 5.92 -7.43
CA HIS A 285 -25.20 5.85 -7.20
C HIS A 285 -25.52 5.94 -5.69
N ILE A 286 -26.54 6.72 -5.34
CA ILE A 286 -26.97 6.93 -3.95
C ILE A 286 -27.26 5.60 -3.23
N SER A 287 -27.76 4.59 -3.96
CA SER A 287 -27.97 3.24 -3.43
C SER A 287 -26.69 2.60 -2.91
N ASN A 288 -25.57 2.77 -3.62
CA ASN A 288 -24.27 2.24 -3.22
C ASN A 288 -23.71 3.01 -2.01
N SER A 289 -23.94 4.33 -1.95
CA SER A 289 -23.60 5.16 -0.78
C SER A 289 -24.41 4.72 0.46
N MET A 290 -25.70 4.45 0.30
CA MET A 290 -26.56 3.93 1.39
C MET A 290 -26.11 2.55 1.86
N PHE A 291 -25.83 1.63 0.93
CA PHE A 291 -25.28 0.32 1.27
C PHE A 291 -23.97 0.45 2.04
N CYS A 292 -23.05 1.31 1.59
CA CYS A 292 -21.78 1.58 2.26
C CYS A 292 -22.00 2.03 3.71
N ILE A 293 -22.91 2.99 3.96
CA ILE A 293 -23.22 3.45 5.31
C ILE A 293 -23.78 2.34 6.17
N ILE A 294 -24.81 1.62 5.69
CA ILE A 294 -25.46 0.57 6.47
C ILE A 294 -24.44 -0.52 6.83
N PHE A 295 -23.69 -1.00 5.83
CA PHE A 295 -22.67 -2.04 6.00
C PHE A 295 -21.59 -1.64 7.01
N THR A 296 -20.97 -0.47 6.81
CA THR A 296 -19.87 0.01 7.67
C THR A 296 -20.35 0.34 9.08
N SER A 297 -21.52 0.98 9.20
CA SER A 297 -22.08 1.37 10.50
C SER A 297 -22.44 0.15 11.34
N ILE A 298 -23.03 -0.90 10.74
CA ILE A 298 -23.32 -2.16 11.45
C ILE A 298 -22.03 -2.78 11.98
N ILE A 299 -21.01 -2.94 11.14
CA ILE A 299 -19.75 -3.57 11.56
C ILE A 299 -19.06 -2.76 12.66
N PHE A 300 -18.94 -1.44 12.49
CA PHE A 300 -18.29 -0.58 13.48
C PHE A 300 -19.09 -0.48 14.77
N TYR A 301 -20.43 -0.43 14.72
CA TYR A 301 -21.27 -0.44 15.90
C TYR A 301 -21.11 -1.74 16.70
N LEU A 302 -21.18 -2.89 16.02
CA LEU A 302 -20.96 -4.19 16.64
C LEU A 302 -19.56 -4.28 17.26
N ASN A 303 -18.53 -3.81 16.53
CA ASN A 303 -17.16 -3.83 17.07
C ASN A 303 -16.98 -2.87 18.26
N TYR A 304 -17.61 -1.70 18.24
CA TYR A 304 -17.58 -0.75 19.35
C TYR A 304 -18.22 -1.34 20.62
N TYR A 305 -19.36 -2.01 20.48
CA TYR A 305 -20.10 -2.58 21.61
C TYR A 305 -19.45 -3.86 22.15
N TYR A 306 -19.14 -4.82 21.27
CA TYR A 306 -18.63 -6.14 21.66
C TYR A 306 -17.10 -6.21 21.76
N LYS A 307 -16.37 -5.22 21.24
CA LYS A 307 -14.89 -5.16 21.25
C LYS A 307 -14.22 -6.43 20.69
N VAL A 308 -14.80 -6.99 19.61
CA VAL A 308 -14.36 -8.24 18.99
C VAL A 308 -12.89 -8.16 18.54
N VAL A 309 -12.52 -7.05 17.90
CA VAL A 309 -11.15 -6.75 17.51
C VAL A 309 -10.77 -5.31 17.88
N PRO A 310 -9.47 -5.04 18.09
CA PRO A 310 -8.97 -3.67 18.15
C PRO A 310 -9.43 -2.83 16.95
N LYS A 311 -9.74 -1.56 17.18
CA LYS A 311 -10.31 -0.65 16.17
C LYS A 311 -9.55 -0.59 14.84
N HIS A 312 -8.21 -0.60 14.89
CA HIS A 312 -7.37 -0.53 13.69
C HIS A 312 -7.59 -1.76 12.80
N ILE A 313 -7.71 -2.95 13.39
CA ILE A 313 -8.02 -4.19 12.67
C ILE A 313 -9.43 -4.10 12.08
N ALA A 314 -10.43 -3.63 12.83
CA ALA A 314 -11.78 -3.48 12.31
C ALA A 314 -11.85 -2.53 11.10
N ILE A 315 -11.17 -1.38 11.15
CA ILE A 315 -11.13 -0.41 10.05
C ILE A 315 -10.53 -1.04 8.79
N TRP A 316 -9.35 -1.65 8.91
CA TRP A 316 -8.67 -2.25 7.75
C TRP A 316 -9.38 -3.50 7.24
N PHE A 317 -10.02 -4.26 8.13
CA PHE A 317 -10.88 -5.37 7.73
C PHE A 317 -12.07 -4.90 6.91
N VAL A 318 -12.75 -3.83 7.34
CA VAL A 318 -13.85 -3.23 6.58
C VAL A 318 -13.38 -2.72 5.21
N PHE A 319 -12.22 -2.07 5.13
CA PHE A 319 -11.64 -1.65 3.85
C PHE A 319 -11.37 -2.85 2.93
N PHE A 320 -10.81 -3.93 3.48
CA PHE A 320 -10.54 -5.15 2.74
C PHE A 320 -11.83 -5.82 2.23
N ILE A 321 -12.83 -6.04 3.10
CA ILE A 321 -14.10 -6.66 2.71
C ILE A 321 -14.84 -5.80 1.68
N PHE A 322 -14.84 -4.47 1.84
CA PHE A 322 -15.49 -3.59 0.88
C PHE A 322 -14.83 -3.69 -0.51
N GLN A 323 -13.50 -3.81 -0.57
CA GLN A 323 -12.78 -4.04 -1.81
C GLN A 323 -13.16 -5.40 -2.45
N LEU A 324 -13.26 -6.46 -1.65
CA LEU A 324 -13.71 -7.78 -2.14
C LEU A 324 -15.11 -7.72 -2.75
N ILE A 325 -16.04 -7.04 -2.07
CA ILE A 325 -17.42 -6.87 -2.52
C ILE A 325 -17.44 -6.09 -3.85
N SER A 326 -16.72 -4.98 -3.94
CA SER A 326 -16.66 -4.18 -5.17
C SER A 326 -16.11 -5.00 -6.34
N ASN A 327 -15.01 -5.73 -6.12
CA ASN A 327 -14.39 -6.57 -7.15
C ASN A 327 -15.34 -7.68 -7.64
N PHE A 328 -16.12 -8.27 -6.73
CA PHE A 328 -17.09 -9.30 -7.07
C PHE A 328 -18.20 -8.75 -7.98
N PHE A 329 -18.74 -7.57 -7.67
CA PHE A 329 -19.77 -6.92 -8.50
C PHE A 329 -19.23 -6.49 -9.87
N ASP A 330 -18.01 -5.97 -9.92
CA ASP A 330 -17.37 -5.59 -11.19
C ASP A 330 -17.14 -6.81 -12.09
N TYR A 331 -16.76 -7.96 -11.49
CA TYR A 331 -16.58 -9.22 -12.22
C TYR A 331 -17.90 -9.71 -12.83
N GLN A 332 -19.00 -9.70 -12.07
CA GLN A 332 -20.31 -10.12 -12.59
C GLN A 332 -20.81 -9.22 -13.73
N LYS A 333 -20.55 -7.92 -13.66
CA LYS A 333 -20.96 -6.97 -14.71
C LYS A 333 -20.24 -7.23 -16.03
N ILE A 334 -19.01 -7.75 -15.99
CA ILE A 334 -18.26 -8.13 -17.20
C ILE A 334 -18.86 -9.38 -17.84
N GLU A 335 -19.16 -10.43 -17.05
CA GLU A 335 -19.77 -11.67 -17.57
C GLU A 335 -21.18 -11.47 -18.14
N THR A 336 -21.94 -10.48 -17.66
CA THR A 336 -23.29 -10.20 -18.19
C THR A 336 -23.32 -9.34 -19.47
N ASN A 337 -22.18 -8.78 -19.89
CA ASN A 337 -22.06 -7.96 -21.11
C ASN A 337 -21.29 -8.66 -22.24
N GLU A 338 -20.93 -9.94 -22.06
CA GLU A 338 -20.56 -10.89 -23.11
C GLU A 338 -21.76 -11.80 -23.41
#